data_AF-A0A3M7ECI3-F1
#
_entry.id   AF-A0A3M7ECI3-F1
#
_cell.length_a   1.000
_cell.length_b   1.000
_cell.length_c   1.000
_cell.angle_alpha   90.00
_cell.angle_beta   90.00
_cell.angle_gamma   90.00
#
_symmetry.space_group_name_H-M   'P 1'
#
loop_
_entity.id
_entity.type
_entity.pdbx_description
1 polymer ?
#
loop_
_entity_poly.entity_id
_entity_poly.type
_entity_poly.pdbx_seq_one_letter_code
_entity_poly.pdbx_strand_id
1 'polypeptide(L)'
;MSYFKNDAPLARRGKLATCQKFKANLEASLTRLVNDNPPAKCALGGGLFHGPVSVAYTFLVLQQLYPDLVIEDHGLGTWSSAYLKYAQDHIQSYPGPRIGKCGIMDDIMCLLAIGAASSKDKDMAANLCDYSAEVLDPGSENEFLYGRAGYLYLLRLIKASFMDDPETLQLITDTQEDVIDAILDSPRPWKWHGKVYIGAIHGAVGIITQIVLTNPKKYAEKLEAELAVLLTYQYESGNFQSSVPPERDRLVQVCHGAPGVVISLESIREYFPNLKEKIEKAIAKGRECILERGLLTKEPCLCHGINGNALALPDAEFDHFLTYTTGHEIKSMEKDGMLEKSSAPESLFGGEAGRAWTWAVADKGLDKRILGYNDL
;
A
#
# COMPACT_ATOMS: atom_id res chain seq x y z
N MET A 1 -18.56 -5.43 -9.15
CA MET A 1 -17.28 -6.11 -9.31
C MET A 1 -17.55 -7.58 -9.09
N SER A 2 -16.89 -8.48 -9.80
CA SER A 2 -17.11 -9.91 -9.61
C SER A 2 -16.31 -10.39 -8.39
N TYR A 3 -16.94 -11.24 -7.58
CA TYR A 3 -16.35 -11.87 -6.41
C TYR A 3 -16.95 -13.27 -6.25
N PHE A 4 -16.22 -14.16 -5.59
CA PHE A 4 -16.68 -15.49 -5.20
C PHE A 4 -17.54 -15.38 -3.96
N LYS A 5 -18.64 -16.13 -3.91
CA LYS A 5 -19.43 -16.25 -2.70
C LYS A 5 -18.58 -16.92 -1.62
N ASN A 6 -18.46 -16.29 -0.46
CA ASN A 6 -17.76 -16.88 0.68
C ASN A 6 -18.70 -17.79 1.48
N ASP A 7 -19.06 -18.94 0.93
CA ASP A 7 -19.95 -19.94 1.54
C ASP A 7 -19.23 -21.15 2.15
N ALA A 8 -17.92 -21.24 1.95
CA ALA A 8 -17.07 -22.23 2.60
C ALA A 8 -16.91 -21.89 4.10
N PRO A 9 -16.91 -22.89 5.00
CA PRO A 9 -16.56 -22.65 6.39
C PRO A 9 -15.13 -22.09 6.46
N LEU A 10 -14.89 -21.18 7.42
CA LEU A 10 -13.55 -20.64 7.65
C LEU A 10 -12.54 -21.80 7.68
N ALA A 11 -11.49 -21.67 6.87
CA ALA A 11 -10.43 -22.64 6.84
C ALA A 11 -9.92 -22.84 8.26
N ARG A 12 -10.18 -24.02 8.85
CA ARG A 12 -9.59 -24.35 10.14
C ARG A 12 -8.07 -24.22 9.98
N ARG A 13 -7.40 -23.61 10.96
CA ARG A 13 -5.93 -23.49 11.04
C ARG A 13 -5.24 -24.72 10.40
N GLY A 14 -5.68 -25.96 10.64
CA GLY A 14 -5.11 -27.17 10.02
C GLY A 14 -4.88 -27.24 8.48
N LYS A 15 -5.57 -26.48 7.60
CA LYS A 15 -5.30 -26.53 6.14
C LYS A 15 -4.05 -25.75 5.72
N LEU A 16 -3.76 -24.61 6.35
CA LEU A 16 -2.60 -23.75 6.07
C LEU A 16 -1.62 -23.56 7.26
N ALA A 17 -2.03 -23.83 8.51
CA ALA A 17 -1.37 -23.36 9.73
C ALA A 17 -0.13 -24.15 10.16
N THR A 18 0.73 -24.47 9.22
CA THR A 18 2.14 -24.72 9.52
C THR A 18 2.92 -23.60 8.86
N CYS A 19 3.74 -22.87 9.60
CA CYS A 19 4.66 -21.83 9.08
C CYS A 19 5.37 -22.28 7.79
N GLN A 20 5.73 -23.57 7.71
CA GLN A 20 6.30 -24.20 6.51
C GLN A 20 5.46 -24.05 5.23
N LYS A 21 4.12 -23.96 5.32
CA LYS A 21 3.22 -23.73 4.17
C LYS A 21 3.15 -22.26 3.77
N PHE A 22 3.18 -21.32 4.72
CA PHE A 22 3.19 -19.90 4.39
C PHE A 22 4.50 -19.51 3.73
N LYS A 23 5.64 -19.91 4.32
CA LYS A 23 6.95 -19.73 3.70
C LYS A 23 7.04 -20.36 2.30
N ALA A 24 6.52 -21.58 2.11
CA ALA A 24 6.52 -22.20 0.78
C ALA A 24 5.69 -21.42 -0.26
N ASN A 25 4.57 -20.80 0.13
CA ASN A 25 3.79 -19.96 -0.78
C ASN A 25 4.47 -18.62 -1.07
N LEU A 26 5.16 -18.03 -0.09
CA LEU A 26 6.05 -16.88 -0.28
C LEU A 26 7.12 -17.21 -1.34
N GLU A 27 7.88 -18.30 -1.12
CA GLU A 27 8.93 -18.77 -2.03
C GLU A 27 8.36 -19.00 -3.43
N ALA A 28 7.23 -19.68 -3.55
CA ALA A 28 6.58 -19.92 -4.84
C ALA A 28 6.13 -18.62 -5.53
N SER A 29 5.69 -17.60 -4.78
CA SER A 29 5.35 -16.28 -5.33
C SER A 29 6.58 -15.57 -5.89
N LEU A 30 7.68 -15.55 -5.12
CA LEU A 30 8.94 -14.93 -5.54
C LEU A 30 9.57 -15.67 -6.72
N THR A 31 9.51 -17.00 -6.75
CA THR A 31 9.96 -17.80 -7.90
C THR A 31 9.18 -17.46 -9.16
N ARG A 32 7.84 -17.37 -9.10
CA ARG A 32 7.03 -16.93 -10.26
C ARG A 32 7.37 -15.50 -10.68
N LEU A 33 7.51 -14.60 -9.71
CA LEU A 33 7.88 -13.20 -9.95
C LEU A 33 9.16 -13.10 -10.80
N VAL A 34 10.25 -13.76 -10.39
CA VAL A 34 11.54 -13.62 -11.08
C VAL A 34 11.59 -14.40 -12.40
N ASN A 35 10.87 -15.52 -12.52
CA ASN A 35 10.84 -16.32 -13.74
C ASN A 35 9.97 -15.70 -14.83
N ASP A 36 8.78 -15.24 -14.44
CA ASP A 36 7.80 -14.71 -15.39
C ASP A 36 8.08 -13.22 -15.69
N ASN A 37 8.54 -12.47 -14.68
CA ASN A 37 8.81 -11.03 -14.75
C ASN A 37 10.22 -10.65 -14.26
N PRO A 38 11.31 -11.22 -14.84
CA PRO A 38 12.66 -10.77 -14.56
C PRO A 38 12.81 -9.27 -14.90
N PRO A 39 13.86 -8.58 -14.40
CA PRO A 39 14.00 -7.13 -14.56
C PRO A 39 13.76 -6.64 -15.99
N ALA A 40 14.37 -7.28 -16.99
CA ALA A 40 14.27 -6.90 -18.40
C ALA A 40 12.87 -7.07 -19.04
N LYS A 41 11.92 -7.76 -18.38
CA LYS A 41 10.53 -7.89 -18.83
C LYS A 41 9.57 -6.93 -18.11
N CYS A 42 10.02 -6.26 -17.05
CA CYS A 42 9.15 -5.35 -16.30
C CYS A 42 8.87 -4.09 -17.12
N ALA A 43 7.60 -3.67 -17.11
CA ALA A 43 7.26 -2.35 -17.62
C ALA A 43 7.94 -1.27 -16.77
N LEU A 44 8.56 -0.31 -17.43
CA LEU A 44 9.19 0.83 -16.77
C LEU A 44 8.12 1.77 -16.20
N GLY A 45 8.47 2.44 -15.10
CA GLY A 45 7.63 3.42 -14.45
C GLY A 45 6.70 2.84 -13.39
N GLY A 46 6.16 3.72 -12.53
CA GLY A 46 5.13 3.38 -11.55
C GLY A 46 5.60 3.39 -10.10
N GLY A 47 6.85 3.76 -9.85
CA GLY A 47 7.38 3.98 -8.50
C GLY A 47 7.16 2.78 -7.59
N LEU A 48 6.64 3.00 -6.38
CA LEU A 48 6.33 1.93 -5.44
C LEU A 48 5.05 1.15 -5.78
N PHE A 49 4.23 1.63 -6.72
CA PHE A 49 2.97 0.96 -7.03
C PHE A 49 3.16 -0.23 -7.98
N HIS A 50 3.87 -0.01 -9.09
CA HIS A 50 4.20 -1.04 -10.08
C HIS A 50 5.55 -0.83 -10.75
N GLY A 51 5.96 -1.77 -11.60
CA GLY A 51 7.26 -1.71 -12.27
C GLY A 51 8.45 -2.10 -11.37
N PRO A 52 9.68 -1.93 -11.87
CA PRO A 52 10.88 -2.47 -11.24
C PRO A 52 11.19 -1.89 -9.85
N VAL A 53 10.86 -0.62 -9.61
CA VAL A 53 11.09 0.03 -8.30
C VAL A 53 10.22 -0.61 -7.21
N SER A 54 8.95 -0.91 -7.52
CA SER A 54 8.03 -1.60 -6.61
C SER A 54 8.51 -3.01 -6.24
N VAL A 55 9.05 -3.74 -7.22
CA VAL A 55 9.58 -5.11 -7.03
C VAL A 55 10.86 -5.07 -6.20
N ALA A 56 11.77 -4.15 -6.52
CA ALA A 56 12.98 -3.92 -5.75
C ALA A 56 12.68 -3.64 -4.27
N TYR A 57 11.76 -2.71 -4.00
CA TYR A 57 11.38 -2.36 -2.63
C TYR A 57 10.84 -3.56 -1.86
N THR A 58 10.04 -4.40 -2.52
CA THR A 58 9.53 -5.65 -1.92
C THR A 58 10.68 -6.58 -1.52
N PHE A 59 11.63 -6.83 -2.41
CA PHE A 59 12.81 -7.65 -2.09
C PHE A 59 13.67 -7.03 -0.98
N LEU A 60 13.84 -5.71 -0.99
CA LEU A 60 14.60 -4.96 0.02
C LEU A 60 14.02 -5.14 1.43
N VAL A 61 12.69 -5.13 1.57
CA VAL A 61 12.03 -5.36 2.87
C VAL A 61 12.07 -6.84 3.22
N LEU A 62 11.79 -7.74 2.28
CA LEU A 62 11.79 -9.19 2.53
C LEU A 62 13.16 -9.72 2.92
N GLN A 63 14.27 -9.21 2.38
CA GLN A 63 15.62 -9.65 2.79
C GLN A 63 15.90 -9.38 4.28
N GLN A 64 15.30 -8.34 4.87
CA GLN A 64 15.48 -8.04 6.29
C GLN A 64 14.76 -9.09 7.17
N LEU A 65 13.66 -9.66 6.67
CA LEU A 65 12.89 -10.70 7.33
C LEU A 65 13.44 -12.12 7.06
N TYR A 66 14.12 -12.30 5.93
CA TYR A 66 14.63 -13.57 5.42
C TYR A 66 16.05 -13.42 4.84
N PRO A 67 17.07 -13.15 5.68
CA PRO A 67 18.43 -12.85 5.20
C PRO A 67 19.08 -14.02 4.44
N ASP A 68 18.72 -15.26 4.79
CA ASP A 68 19.29 -16.47 4.18
C ASP A 68 18.42 -17.05 3.06
N LEU A 69 17.31 -16.40 2.68
CA LEU A 69 16.42 -16.93 1.64
C LEU A 69 17.01 -16.70 0.25
N VAL A 70 17.04 -17.80 -0.51
CA VAL A 70 17.52 -17.86 -1.90
C VAL A 70 16.35 -18.22 -2.82
N ILE A 71 16.22 -17.50 -3.93
CA ILE A 71 15.25 -17.74 -5.00
C ILE A 71 16.03 -17.79 -6.31
N GLU A 72 15.89 -18.89 -7.06
CA GLU A 72 16.62 -19.11 -8.33
C GLU A 72 18.12 -18.80 -8.18
N ASP A 73 18.76 -19.47 -7.22
CA ASP A 73 20.20 -19.37 -6.89
C ASP A 73 20.72 -17.99 -6.42
N HIS A 74 19.84 -17.01 -6.22
CA HIS A 74 20.20 -15.68 -5.76
C HIS A 74 19.52 -15.29 -4.44
N GLY A 75 20.26 -14.63 -3.56
CA GLY A 75 19.69 -14.03 -2.35
C GLY A 75 18.75 -12.87 -2.68
N LEU A 76 17.79 -12.60 -1.79
CA LEU A 76 16.79 -11.54 -2.00
C LEU A 76 17.42 -10.15 -2.23
N GLY A 77 18.52 -9.83 -1.55
CA GLY A 77 19.26 -8.59 -1.78
C GLY A 77 19.82 -8.46 -3.20
N THR A 78 20.29 -9.57 -3.78
CA THR A 78 20.76 -9.60 -5.18
C THR A 78 19.62 -9.31 -6.14
N TRP A 79 18.43 -9.88 -5.92
CA TRP A 79 17.24 -9.54 -6.69
C TRP A 79 16.85 -8.07 -6.54
N SER A 80 16.81 -7.56 -5.31
CA SER A 80 16.56 -6.13 -5.04
C SER A 80 17.51 -5.24 -5.85
N SER A 81 18.81 -5.52 -5.82
CA SER A 81 19.81 -4.77 -6.59
C SER A 81 19.62 -4.90 -8.10
N ALA A 82 19.22 -6.06 -8.61
CA ALA A 82 19.00 -6.27 -10.03
C ALA A 82 17.82 -5.44 -10.57
N TYR A 83 16.70 -5.38 -9.85
CA TYR A 83 15.56 -4.54 -10.22
C TYR A 83 15.84 -3.04 -10.05
N LEU A 84 16.54 -2.63 -8.98
CA LEU A 84 16.98 -1.22 -8.82
C LEU A 84 17.91 -0.81 -9.94
N LYS A 85 18.91 -1.65 -10.26
CA LYS A 85 19.83 -1.38 -11.35
C LYS A 85 19.09 -1.23 -12.68
N TYR A 86 18.14 -2.13 -12.97
CA TYR A 86 17.34 -2.02 -14.18
C TYR A 86 16.56 -0.71 -14.23
N ALA A 87 15.96 -0.29 -13.12
CA ALA A 87 15.27 1.00 -13.04
C ALA A 87 16.23 2.18 -13.25
N GLN A 88 17.41 2.16 -12.63
CA GLN A 88 18.45 3.20 -12.73
C GLN A 88 19.07 3.29 -14.12
N ASP A 89 19.31 2.16 -14.80
CA ASP A 89 19.82 2.12 -16.17
C ASP A 89 18.85 2.80 -17.15
N HIS A 90 17.57 2.91 -16.78
CA HIS A 90 16.52 3.58 -17.56
C HIS A 90 16.07 4.91 -16.94
N ILE A 91 16.84 5.50 -16.02
CA ILE A 91 16.44 6.70 -15.26
C ILE A 91 16.04 7.88 -16.16
N GLN A 92 16.67 8.01 -17.33
CA GLN A 92 16.40 9.07 -18.31
C GLN A 92 15.02 8.96 -18.98
N SER A 93 14.35 7.81 -18.85
CA SER A 93 12.99 7.61 -19.36
C SER A 93 11.91 8.11 -18.41
N TYR A 94 12.26 8.33 -17.13
CA TYR A 94 11.29 8.77 -16.14
C TYR A 94 11.08 10.28 -16.24
N PRO A 95 9.81 10.73 -16.22
CA PRO A 95 9.49 12.15 -16.36
C PRO A 95 9.88 12.99 -15.13
N GLY A 96 10.19 12.33 -14.00
CA GLY A 96 10.42 12.97 -12.71
C GLY A 96 9.16 13.58 -12.09
N PRO A 97 9.31 14.04 -10.83
CA PRO A 97 8.23 14.69 -10.10
C PRO A 97 7.86 15.99 -10.80
N ARG A 98 6.56 16.28 -10.79
CA ARG A 98 6.00 17.53 -11.35
C ARG A 98 4.71 17.87 -10.64
N ILE A 99 4.25 19.11 -10.84
CA ILE A 99 2.99 19.59 -10.29
C ILE A 99 1.86 18.60 -10.63
N GLY A 100 1.20 18.09 -9.59
CA GLY A 100 0.11 17.11 -9.68
C GLY A 100 0.53 15.65 -9.88
N LYS A 101 1.84 15.36 -9.94
CA LYS A 101 2.42 14.01 -10.04
C LYS A 101 3.70 13.93 -9.21
N CYS A 102 3.51 13.96 -7.90
CA CYS A 102 4.54 13.96 -6.88
C CYS A 102 4.23 12.99 -5.72
N GLY A 103 3.51 11.89 -5.99
CA GLY A 103 3.25 10.83 -5.01
C GLY A 103 4.12 9.59 -5.21
N ILE A 104 3.69 8.45 -4.66
CA ILE A 104 4.45 7.19 -4.72
C ILE A 104 4.56 6.56 -6.13
N MET A 105 3.86 7.11 -7.11
CA MET A 105 3.97 6.68 -8.52
C MET A 105 5.21 7.25 -9.22
N ASP A 106 5.91 8.21 -8.61
CA ASP A 106 7.09 8.82 -9.22
C ASP A 106 8.36 8.00 -8.94
N ASP A 107 8.96 7.47 -10.01
CA ASP A 107 10.13 6.60 -9.92
C ASP A 107 11.38 7.29 -9.37
N ILE A 108 11.60 8.57 -9.69
CA ILE A 108 12.80 9.31 -9.23
C ILE A 108 12.75 9.49 -7.73
N MET A 109 11.62 9.96 -7.20
CA MET A 109 11.45 10.13 -5.76
C MET A 109 11.48 8.80 -5.02
N CYS A 110 10.89 7.74 -5.59
CA CYS A 110 10.96 6.40 -4.99
C CYS A 110 12.40 5.85 -4.97
N LEU A 111 13.18 6.04 -6.04
CA LEU A 111 14.59 5.64 -6.09
C LEU A 111 15.43 6.41 -5.07
N LEU A 112 15.22 7.73 -4.94
CA LEU A 112 15.87 8.55 -3.92
C LEU A 112 15.51 8.09 -2.51
N ALA A 113 14.22 7.85 -2.24
CA ALA A 113 13.76 7.41 -0.92
C ALA A 113 14.33 6.04 -0.55
N ILE A 114 14.29 5.07 -1.46
CA ILE A 114 14.88 3.73 -1.25
C ILE A 114 16.39 3.83 -1.06
N GLY A 115 17.07 4.60 -1.91
CA GLY A 115 18.51 4.83 -1.81
C GLY A 115 18.89 5.41 -0.47
N ALA A 116 18.37 6.59 -0.13
CA ALA A 116 18.60 7.28 1.14
C ALA A 116 18.32 6.38 2.36
N ALA A 117 17.18 5.68 2.37
CA ALA A 117 16.81 4.82 3.49
C ALA A 117 17.75 3.62 3.65
N SER A 118 18.19 3.00 2.54
CA SER A 118 19.00 1.77 2.58
C SER A 118 20.50 2.01 2.75
N SER A 119 21.04 3.11 2.24
CA SER A 119 22.47 3.45 2.33
C SER A 119 22.80 4.54 3.35
N LYS A 120 21.80 5.12 4.02
CA LYS A 120 21.94 6.34 4.86
C LYS A 120 22.60 7.50 4.10
N ASP A 121 22.27 7.64 2.81
CA ASP A 121 22.83 8.69 1.94
C ASP A 121 22.08 10.02 2.15
N LYS A 122 22.80 10.99 2.72
CA LYS A 122 22.26 12.32 3.04
C LYS A 122 21.99 13.16 1.80
N ASP A 123 22.77 13.00 0.74
CA ASP A 123 22.58 13.76 -0.50
C ASP A 123 21.30 13.28 -1.19
N MET A 124 21.03 11.97 -1.18
CA MET A 124 19.75 11.45 -1.68
C MET A 124 18.55 11.92 -0.84
N ALA A 125 18.70 12.01 0.48
CA ALA A 125 17.67 12.55 1.36
C ALA A 125 17.40 14.04 1.08
N ALA A 126 18.46 14.83 0.91
CA ALA A 126 18.37 16.25 0.56
C ALA A 126 17.73 16.44 -0.82
N ASN A 127 18.17 15.69 -1.83
CA ASN A 127 17.58 15.73 -3.17
C ASN A 127 16.09 15.35 -3.16
N LEU A 128 15.66 14.43 -2.30
CA LEU A 128 14.24 14.13 -2.15
C LEU A 128 13.49 15.33 -1.57
N CYS A 129 14.04 16.00 -0.54
CA CYS A 129 13.45 17.18 0.09
C CYS A 129 13.42 18.40 -0.85
N ASP A 130 14.38 18.52 -1.78
CA ASP A 130 14.42 19.61 -2.76
C ASP A 130 13.22 19.59 -3.72
N TYR A 131 12.62 18.41 -3.97
CA TYR A 131 11.36 18.30 -4.72
C TYR A 131 10.12 18.80 -3.97
N SER A 132 10.29 19.31 -2.75
CA SER A 132 9.21 20.02 -2.05
C SER A 132 8.69 21.20 -2.86
N ALA A 133 9.49 21.82 -3.73
CA ALA A 133 9.03 22.92 -4.59
C ALA A 133 7.82 22.52 -5.47
N GLU A 134 7.89 21.39 -6.17
CA GLU A 134 6.78 20.86 -6.97
C GLU A 134 5.62 20.38 -6.08
N VAL A 135 5.93 19.81 -4.91
CA VAL A 135 4.94 19.29 -3.97
C VAL A 135 4.13 20.42 -3.33
N LEU A 136 4.76 21.53 -2.99
CA LEU A 136 4.15 22.68 -2.33
C LEU A 136 3.39 23.59 -3.30
N ASP A 137 3.60 23.44 -4.61
CA ASP A 137 2.86 24.20 -5.62
C ASP A 137 1.32 24.01 -5.47
N PRO A 138 0.51 25.08 -5.43
CA PRO A 138 -0.95 24.97 -5.23
C PRO A 138 -1.69 24.08 -6.23
N GLY A 139 -1.13 23.85 -7.43
CA GLY A 139 -1.66 22.94 -8.44
C GLY A 139 -1.40 21.46 -8.19
N SER A 140 -0.60 21.11 -7.17
CA SER A 140 -0.32 19.72 -6.82
C SER A 140 -1.50 19.04 -6.13
N GLU A 141 -1.63 17.74 -6.39
CA GLU A 141 -2.68 16.88 -5.84
C GLU A 141 -2.36 16.50 -4.40
N ASN A 142 -3.37 16.12 -3.62
CA ASN A 142 -3.15 15.70 -2.22
C ASN A 142 -3.18 14.18 -2.03
N GLU A 143 -3.77 13.43 -2.95
CA GLU A 143 -3.99 11.99 -2.75
C GLU A 143 -2.69 11.16 -2.79
N PHE A 144 -2.80 9.85 -2.52
CA PHE A 144 -1.64 9.03 -2.19
C PHE A 144 -0.76 8.69 -3.40
N LEU A 145 -1.33 8.43 -4.58
CA LEU A 145 -0.53 7.94 -5.71
C LEU A 145 0.31 9.02 -6.38
N TYR A 146 -0.28 10.19 -6.56
CA TYR A 146 0.23 11.30 -7.36
C TYR A 146 0.40 12.58 -6.55
N GLY A 147 0.00 12.61 -5.28
CA GLY A 147 -0.02 13.82 -4.48
C GLY A 147 0.83 13.80 -3.22
N ARG A 148 0.67 14.89 -2.46
CA ARG A 148 1.38 15.19 -1.21
C ARG A 148 1.34 14.06 -0.19
N ALA A 149 0.21 13.34 -0.06
CA ALA A 149 0.10 12.23 0.88
C ALA A 149 1.07 11.07 0.54
N GLY A 150 1.32 10.82 -0.74
CA GLY A 150 2.33 9.85 -1.17
C GLY A 150 3.75 10.31 -0.86
N TYR A 151 4.03 11.60 -1.07
CA TYR A 151 5.31 12.18 -0.71
C TYR A 151 5.60 12.10 0.80
N LEU A 152 4.58 12.33 1.65
CA LEU A 152 4.72 12.13 3.09
C LEU A 152 5.14 10.70 3.47
N TYR A 153 4.63 9.69 2.77
CA TYR A 153 5.09 8.31 2.97
C TYR A 153 6.59 8.18 2.66
N LEU A 154 7.07 8.73 1.54
CA LEU A 154 8.47 8.68 1.15
C LEU A 154 9.37 9.42 2.16
N LEU A 155 8.92 10.56 2.69
CA LEU A 155 9.64 11.28 3.75
C LEU A 155 9.72 10.46 5.04
N ARG A 156 8.64 9.78 5.44
CA ARG A 156 8.66 8.88 6.60
C ARG A 156 9.60 7.69 6.38
N LEU A 157 9.63 7.15 5.16
CA LEU A 157 10.52 6.04 4.79
C LEU A 157 11.99 6.40 5.04
N ILE A 158 12.42 7.60 4.62
CA ILE A 158 13.81 8.02 4.84
C ILE A 158 14.08 8.43 6.29
N LYS A 159 13.09 9.03 6.98
CA LYS A 159 13.25 9.56 8.34
C LYS A 159 13.78 8.52 9.33
N ALA A 160 13.29 7.30 9.24
CA ALA A 160 13.67 6.21 10.14
C ALA A 160 15.19 5.92 10.12
N SER A 161 15.87 6.16 8.99
CA SER A 161 17.30 5.90 8.81
C SER A 161 18.22 7.01 9.34
N PHE A 162 17.68 8.20 9.62
CA PHE A 162 18.44 9.40 10.02
C PHE A 162 18.15 9.85 11.46
N MET A 163 17.61 8.98 12.32
CA MET A 163 17.34 9.32 13.72
C MET A 163 18.60 9.71 14.52
N ASP A 164 19.77 9.27 14.06
CA ASP A 164 21.10 9.59 14.60
C ASP A 164 21.80 10.79 13.92
N ASP A 165 21.15 11.43 12.94
CA ASP A 165 21.66 12.60 12.22
C ASP A 165 20.73 13.81 12.38
N PRO A 166 20.99 14.70 13.37
CA PRO A 166 20.06 15.78 13.70
C PRO A 166 19.79 16.76 12.57
N GLU A 167 20.78 17.04 11.71
CA GLU A 167 20.65 17.99 10.60
C GLU A 167 19.71 17.44 9.51
N THR A 168 19.95 16.21 9.05
CA THR A 168 19.09 15.55 8.06
C THR A 168 17.70 15.27 8.63
N LEU A 169 17.62 14.88 9.91
CA LEU A 169 16.34 14.66 10.58
C LEU A 169 15.50 15.95 10.66
N GLN A 170 16.14 17.09 10.93
CA GLN A 170 15.50 18.39 10.96
C GLN A 170 14.98 18.76 9.56
N LEU A 171 15.80 18.64 8.52
CA LEU A 171 15.41 18.89 7.13
C LEU A 171 14.18 18.07 6.72
N ILE A 172 14.17 16.77 6.99
CA ILE A 172 13.05 15.89 6.68
C ILE A 172 11.81 16.30 7.48
N THR A 173 11.97 16.65 8.76
CA THR A 173 10.86 17.03 9.63
C THR A 173 10.24 18.35 9.19
N ASP A 174 11.04 19.36 8.87
CA ASP A 174 10.56 20.65 8.38
C ASP A 174 9.82 20.48 7.06
N THR A 175 10.38 19.69 6.14
CA THR A 175 9.73 19.35 4.87
C THR A 175 8.39 18.64 5.08
N GLN A 176 8.30 17.71 6.05
CA GLN A 176 7.04 17.06 6.41
C GLN A 176 5.99 18.07 6.92
N GLU A 177 6.41 19.06 7.71
CA GLU A 177 5.51 20.08 8.24
C GLU A 177 4.98 20.99 7.13
N ASP A 178 5.86 21.49 6.25
CA ASP A 178 5.48 22.33 5.11
C ASP A 178 4.48 21.61 4.19
N VAL A 179 4.70 20.32 3.92
CA VAL A 179 3.81 19.51 3.08
C VAL A 179 2.45 19.31 3.75
N ILE A 180 2.41 19.07 5.05
CA ILE A 180 1.14 18.93 5.78
C ILE A 180 0.38 20.24 5.79
N ASP A 181 1.05 21.37 6.05
CA ASP A 181 0.42 22.68 6.04
C ASP A 181 -0.16 22.99 4.64
N ALA A 182 0.57 22.68 3.57
CA ALA A 182 0.05 22.79 2.20
C ALA A 182 -1.19 21.91 1.95
N ILE A 183 -1.27 20.68 2.50
CA ILE A 183 -2.48 19.85 2.42
C ILE A 183 -3.65 20.50 3.18
N LEU A 184 -3.41 20.99 4.41
CA LEU A 184 -4.45 21.54 5.27
C LEU A 184 -5.00 22.89 4.77
N ASP A 185 -4.15 23.69 4.12
CA ASP A 185 -4.50 24.97 3.50
C ASP A 185 -5.17 24.82 2.14
N SER A 186 -5.05 23.65 1.50
CA SER A 186 -5.72 23.37 0.24
C SER A 186 -7.25 23.29 0.38
N PRO A 187 -8.02 23.62 -0.68
CA PRO A 187 -9.48 23.60 -0.62
C PRO A 187 -10.05 22.23 -0.22
N ARG A 188 -10.92 22.23 0.80
CA ARG A 188 -11.68 21.06 1.27
C ARG A 188 -13.15 21.10 0.78
N PRO A 189 -13.79 19.94 0.52
CA PRO A 189 -13.21 18.58 0.57
C PRO A 189 -12.16 18.38 -0.53
N TRP A 190 -11.10 17.62 -0.21
CA TRP A 190 -10.04 17.32 -1.17
C TRP A 190 -10.60 16.56 -2.37
N LYS A 191 -10.15 16.94 -3.56
CA LYS A 191 -10.59 16.36 -4.84
C LYS A 191 -9.38 15.86 -5.61
N TRP A 192 -9.61 14.82 -6.39
CA TRP A 192 -8.70 14.34 -7.43
C TRP A 192 -9.51 14.12 -8.70
N HIS A 193 -9.03 14.63 -9.84
CA HIS A 193 -9.81 14.69 -11.09
C HIS A 193 -11.24 15.25 -10.91
N GLY A 194 -11.38 16.28 -10.07
CA GLY A 194 -12.64 16.95 -9.80
C GLY A 194 -13.64 16.17 -8.94
N LYS A 195 -13.33 14.95 -8.51
CA LYS A 195 -14.19 14.11 -7.65
C LYS A 195 -13.65 14.05 -6.23
N VAL A 196 -14.55 14.00 -5.25
CA VAL A 196 -14.20 13.77 -3.83
C VAL A 196 -14.11 12.26 -3.62
N TYR A 197 -12.90 11.71 -3.59
CA TYR A 197 -12.68 10.29 -3.28
C TYR A 197 -12.61 10.07 -1.77
N ILE A 198 -13.09 8.91 -1.32
CA ILE A 198 -13.15 8.58 0.12
C ILE A 198 -12.00 7.67 0.54
N GLY A 199 -11.67 6.66 -0.27
CA GLY A 199 -10.79 5.54 0.10
C GLY A 199 -9.32 5.87 0.38
N ALA A 200 -8.54 4.82 0.65
CA ALA A 200 -7.16 4.91 1.13
C ALA A 200 -6.14 5.41 0.07
N ILE A 201 -6.41 5.17 -1.20
CA ILE A 201 -5.46 5.46 -2.29
C ILE A 201 -5.72 6.86 -2.86
N HIS A 202 -6.90 7.10 -3.43
CA HIS A 202 -7.19 8.38 -4.07
C HIS A 202 -7.92 9.39 -3.19
N GLY A 203 -8.24 9.03 -1.94
CA GLY A 203 -9.26 9.71 -1.15
C GLY A 203 -8.81 10.27 0.19
N ALA A 204 -9.76 10.93 0.84
CA ALA A 204 -9.55 11.65 2.09
C ALA A 204 -9.08 10.75 3.24
N VAL A 205 -9.53 9.48 3.31
CA VAL A 205 -9.03 8.54 4.33
C VAL A 205 -7.53 8.29 4.15
N GLY A 206 -7.07 8.15 2.90
CA GLY A 206 -5.65 8.09 2.57
C GLY A 206 -4.88 9.29 3.08
N ILE A 207 -5.34 10.47 2.72
CA ILE A 207 -4.73 11.75 3.08
C ILE A 207 -4.62 11.90 4.60
N ILE A 208 -5.71 11.70 5.34
CA ILE A 208 -5.73 11.79 6.81
C ILE A 208 -4.76 10.78 7.42
N THR A 209 -4.74 9.54 6.93
CA THR A 209 -3.83 8.50 7.43
C THR A 209 -2.37 8.95 7.31
N GLN A 210 -1.99 9.48 6.16
CA GLN A 210 -0.61 9.91 5.92
C GLN A 210 -0.22 11.10 6.79
N ILE A 211 -1.11 12.08 6.99
CA ILE A 211 -0.87 13.21 7.91
C ILE A 211 -0.72 12.72 9.35
N VAL A 212 -1.66 11.90 9.83
CA VAL A 212 -1.67 11.42 11.22
C VAL A 212 -0.44 10.57 11.51
N LEU A 213 -0.08 9.62 10.65
CA LEU A 213 1.12 8.78 10.84
C LEU A 213 2.43 9.59 10.80
N THR A 214 2.42 10.81 10.26
CA THR A 214 3.61 11.67 10.21
C THR A 214 3.84 12.40 11.54
N ASN A 215 2.78 12.93 12.16
CA ASN A 215 2.88 13.50 13.49
C ASN A 215 1.50 13.46 14.20
N PRO A 216 1.18 12.33 14.88
CA PRO A 216 -0.17 12.13 15.41
C PRO A 216 -0.55 13.17 16.45
N LYS A 217 0.40 13.55 17.32
CA LYS A 217 0.18 14.52 18.40
C LYS A 217 -0.18 15.91 17.90
N LYS A 218 0.37 16.32 16.75
CA LYS A 218 0.17 17.67 16.19
C LYS A 218 -1.10 17.78 15.34
N TYR A 219 -1.49 16.71 14.65
CA TYR A 219 -2.50 16.79 13.58
C TYR A 219 -3.76 15.95 13.78
N ALA A 220 -3.78 14.94 14.66
CA ALA A 220 -4.97 14.08 14.80
C ALA A 220 -6.21 14.87 15.23
N GLU A 221 -6.12 15.70 16.28
CA GLU A 221 -7.24 16.52 16.76
C GLU A 221 -7.78 17.46 15.67
N LYS A 222 -6.90 18.03 14.84
CA LYS A 222 -7.27 18.94 13.73
C LYS A 222 -8.08 18.27 12.62
N LEU A 223 -8.03 16.94 12.53
CA LEU A 223 -8.68 16.13 11.49
C LEU A 223 -9.87 15.33 12.03
N GLU A 224 -10.21 15.48 13.31
CA GLU A 224 -11.27 14.70 13.97
C GLU A 224 -12.63 14.95 13.31
N ALA A 225 -12.96 16.20 13.00
CA ALA A 225 -14.24 16.55 12.37
C ALA A 225 -14.36 15.94 10.95
N GLU A 226 -13.29 16.04 10.15
CA GLU A 226 -13.22 15.45 8.81
C GLU A 226 -13.37 13.93 8.87
N LEU A 227 -12.65 13.26 9.77
CA LEU A 227 -12.75 11.82 9.93
C LEU A 227 -14.17 11.42 10.36
N ALA A 228 -14.78 12.16 11.29
CA ALA A 228 -16.16 11.92 11.71
C ALA A 228 -17.16 12.00 10.56
N VAL A 229 -16.98 12.95 9.62
CA VAL A 229 -17.79 13.04 8.40
C VAL A 229 -17.51 11.84 7.48
N LEU A 230 -16.25 11.45 7.29
CA LEU A 230 -15.92 10.32 6.40
C LEU A 230 -16.54 9.00 6.86
N LEU A 231 -16.62 8.78 8.17
CA LEU A 231 -17.29 7.60 8.76
C LEU A 231 -18.78 7.53 8.40
N THR A 232 -19.43 8.65 8.05
CA THR A 232 -20.83 8.67 7.62
C THR A 232 -21.06 8.18 6.18
N TYR A 233 -19.99 8.07 5.37
CA TYR A 233 -20.08 7.53 4.01
C TYR A 233 -20.06 5.99 3.95
N GLN A 234 -20.14 5.32 5.10
CA GLN A 234 -20.34 3.87 5.16
C GLN A 234 -21.79 3.52 4.75
N TYR A 235 -21.94 2.61 3.80
CA TYR A 235 -23.23 2.05 3.41
C TYR A 235 -23.81 1.13 4.49
N GLU A 236 -25.10 0.82 4.39
CA GLU A 236 -25.74 -0.18 5.25
C GLU A 236 -25.08 -1.56 5.14
N SER A 237 -24.55 -1.91 3.96
CA SER A 237 -23.79 -3.13 3.70
C SER A 237 -22.46 -3.23 4.44
N GLY A 238 -22.03 -2.15 5.12
CA GLY A 238 -20.72 -2.04 5.75
C GLY A 238 -19.61 -1.60 4.80
N ASN A 239 -19.85 -1.57 3.48
CA ASN A 239 -18.89 -1.03 2.53
C ASN A 239 -18.78 0.51 2.62
N PHE A 240 -17.77 1.10 1.99
CA PHE A 240 -17.63 2.55 1.86
C PHE A 240 -17.84 3.02 0.42
N GLN A 241 -18.38 4.24 0.29
CA GLN A 241 -18.44 4.95 -1.00
C GLN A 241 -17.03 5.08 -1.60
N SER A 242 -16.90 4.91 -2.92
CA SER A 242 -15.62 5.18 -3.60
C SER A 242 -15.37 6.68 -3.70
N SER A 243 -16.40 7.45 -4.01
CA SER A 243 -16.39 8.90 -4.17
C SER A 243 -17.77 9.52 -3.93
N VAL A 244 -17.82 10.86 -3.87
CA VAL A 244 -19.04 11.67 -3.79
C VAL A 244 -19.18 12.49 -5.09
N PRO A 245 -20.37 12.50 -5.75
CA PRO A 245 -21.57 11.74 -5.39
C PRO A 245 -21.36 10.21 -5.49
N PRO A 246 -22.08 9.42 -4.67
CA PRO A 246 -21.89 7.98 -4.63
C PRO A 246 -22.20 7.33 -5.97
N GLU A 247 -21.32 6.41 -6.37
CA GLU A 247 -21.63 5.44 -7.42
C GLU A 247 -22.37 4.23 -6.82
N ARG A 248 -22.24 3.05 -7.44
CA ARG A 248 -22.81 1.80 -6.94
C ARG A 248 -21.94 1.23 -5.82
N ASP A 249 -22.59 0.72 -4.77
CA ASP A 249 -21.94 -0.10 -3.75
C ASP A 249 -21.47 -1.45 -4.34
N ARG A 250 -20.27 -1.47 -4.93
CA ARG A 250 -19.74 -2.64 -5.64
C ARG A 250 -18.25 -2.90 -5.49
N LEU A 251 -17.48 -1.91 -5.05
CA LEU A 251 -16.02 -1.99 -4.97
C LEU A 251 -15.65 -2.33 -3.53
N VAL A 252 -15.06 -3.51 -3.32
CA VAL A 252 -14.53 -3.96 -2.03
C VAL A 252 -13.04 -4.19 -2.25
N GLN A 253 -12.30 -3.09 -2.32
CA GLN A 253 -10.88 -3.05 -2.69
C GLN A 253 -10.13 -2.12 -1.73
N VAL A 254 -8.80 -2.23 -1.66
CA VAL A 254 -7.96 -1.27 -0.92
C VAL A 254 -8.05 0.12 -1.54
N CYS A 255 -8.01 0.23 -2.87
CA CYS A 255 -8.15 1.53 -3.52
C CYS A 255 -9.54 2.16 -3.34
N HIS A 256 -10.60 1.35 -3.35
CA HIS A 256 -11.98 1.80 -3.28
C HIS A 256 -12.85 0.83 -2.47
N GLY A 257 -13.27 1.25 -1.28
CA GLY A 257 -14.22 0.53 -0.43
C GLY A 257 -13.69 0.24 0.97
N ALA A 258 -14.38 -0.66 1.67
CA ALA A 258 -14.10 -1.01 3.06
C ALA A 258 -12.67 -1.47 3.33
N PRO A 259 -12.00 -2.31 2.50
CA PRO A 259 -10.66 -2.80 2.83
C PRO A 259 -9.65 -1.70 3.15
N GLY A 260 -9.52 -0.73 2.25
CA GLY A 260 -8.59 0.37 2.45
C GLY A 260 -8.96 1.22 3.65
N VAL A 261 -10.26 1.52 3.82
CA VAL A 261 -10.73 2.33 4.95
C VAL A 261 -10.50 1.63 6.29
N VAL A 262 -10.78 0.32 6.39
CA VAL A 262 -10.55 -0.45 7.61
C VAL A 262 -9.07 -0.49 7.96
N ILE A 263 -8.19 -0.73 6.99
CA ILE A 263 -6.73 -0.76 7.21
C ILE A 263 -6.23 0.61 7.70
N SER A 264 -6.67 1.69 7.07
CA SER A 264 -6.36 3.05 7.49
C SER A 264 -6.84 3.35 8.91
N LEU A 265 -8.10 3.01 9.22
CA LEU A 265 -8.68 3.24 10.55
C LEU A 265 -7.94 2.46 11.63
N GLU A 266 -7.58 1.20 11.39
CA GLU A 266 -6.78 0.42 12.34
C GLU A 266 -5.44 1.08 12.66
N SER A 267 -4.78 1.69 11.66
CA SER A 267 -3.51 2.39 11.86
C SER A 267 -3.61 3.70 12.65
N ILE A 268 -4.78 4.33 12.71
CA ILE A 268 -4.91 5.67 13.30
C ILE A 268 -5.90 5.76 14.46
N ARG A 269 -6.70 4.72 14.74
CA ARG A 269 -7.81 4.75 15.72
C ARG A 269 -7.39 5.22 17.12
N GLU A 270 -6.17 4.90 17.54
CA GLU A 270 -5.68 5.25 18.88
C GLU A 270 -5.49 6.76 19.06
N TYR A 271 -5.33 7.51 17.96
CA TYR A 271 -5.15 8.95 17.97
C TYR A 271 -6.47 9.72 17.95
N PHE A 272 -7.62 9.04 17.87
CA PHE A 272 -8.96 9.64 17.85
C PHE A 272 -9.85 9.09 18.97
N PRO A 273 -9.52 9.34 20.25
CA PRO A 273 -10.25 8.75 21.39
C PRO A 273 -11.74 9.14 21.41
N ASN A 274 -12.11 10.34 20.95
CA ASN A 274 -13.51 10.79 20.90
C ASN A 274 -14.32 10.08 19.80
N LEU A 275 -13.65 9.50 18.80
CA LEU A 275 -14.29 8.74 17.73
C LEU A 275 -14.16 7.23 17.92
N LYS A 276 -13.54 6.76 19.02
CA LYS A 276 -13.22 5.34 19.25
C LYS A 276 -14.40 4.40 18.94
N GLU A 277 -15.56 4.65 19.54
CA GLU A 277 -16.75 3.80 19.34
C GLU A 277 -17.23 3.82 17.87
N LYS A 278 -17.20 4.99 17.22
CA LYS A 278 -17.60 5.12 15.81
C LYS A 278 -16.64 4.40 14.88
N ILE A 279 -15.33 4.50 15.15
CA ILE A 279 -14.28 3.83 14.38
C ILE A 279 -14.38 2.31 14.57
N GLU A 280 -14.53 1.83 15.80
CA GLU A 280 -14.69 0.40 16.10
C GLU A 280 -15.92 -0.19 15.41
N LYS A 281 -17.05 0.52 15.44
CA LYS A 281 -18.28 0.13 14.73
C LYS A 281 -18.09 0.10 13.21
N ALA A 282 -17.41 1.10 12.66
CA ALA A 282 -17.13 1.17 11.22
C ALA A 282 -16.21 0.02 10.78
N ILE A 283 -15.17 -0.29 11.57
CA ILE A 283 -14.27 -1.41 11.35
C ILE A 283 -15.03 -2.74 11.38
N ALA A 284 -15.87 -2.96 12.39
CA ALA A 284 -16.64 -4.19 12.53
C ALA A 284 -17.55 -4.44 11.31
N LYS A 285 -18.34 -3.44 10.92
CA LYS A 285 -19.19 -3.52 9.71
C LYS A 285 -18.38 -3.66 8.42
N GLY A 286 -17.24 -2.97 8.33
CA GLY A 286 -16.34 -3.08 7.20
C GLY A 286 -15.82 -4.51 7.04
N ARG A 287 -15.42 -5.15 8.13
CA ARG A 287 -14.97 -6.55 8.13
C ARG A 287 -16.07 -7.53 7.74
N GLU A 288 -17.31 -7.33 8.19
CA GLU A 288 -18.46 -8.14 7.74
C GLU A 288 -18.63 -8.05 6.21
N CYS A 289 -18.58 -6.84 5.66
CA CYS A 289 -18.65 -6.63 4.21
C CYS A 289 -17.50 -7.33 3.46
N ILE A 290 -16.27 -7.21 3.98
CA ILE A 290 -15.09 -7.82 3.37
C ILE A 290 -15.20 -9.34 3.42
N LEU A 291 -15.65 -9.91 4.54
CA LEU A 291 -15.85 -11.35 4.68
C LEU A 291 -16.87 -11.86 3.66
N GLU A 292 -17.94 -11.13 3.41
CA GLU A 292 -19.00 -11.53 2.46
C GLU A 292 -18.55 -11.38 0.99
N ARG A 293 -17.87 -10.28 0.65
CA ARG A 293 -17.69 -9.80 -0.74
C ARG A 293 -16.23 -9.63 -1.18
N GLY A 294 -15.26 -9.92 -0.31
CA GLY A 294 -13.84 -9.61 -0.50
C GLY A 294 -13.01 -10.65 -1.23
N LEU A 295 -13.57 -11.83 -1.54
CA LEU A 295 -12.92 -12.86 -2.38
C LEU A 295 -13.07 -12.48 -3.86
N LEU A 296 -12.29 -11.52 -4.33
CA LEU A 296 -12.40 -10.96 -5.68
C LEU A 296 -11.96 -11.95 -6.76
N THR A 297 -12.57 -11.89 -7.94
CA THR A 297 -12.16 -12.69 -9.11
C THR A 297 -10.93 -12.14 -9.83
N LYS A 298 -10.46 -10.97 -9.42
CA LYS A 298 -9.21 -10.39 -9.91
C LYS A 298 -8.02 -11.18 -9.39
N GLU A 299 -6.95 -11.19 -10.19
CA GLU A 299 -5.69 -11.79 -9.79
C GLU A 299 -5.26 -11.34 -8.39
N PRO A 300 -4.87 -12.27 -7.49
CA PRO A 300 -4.59 -11.92 -6.11
C PRO A 300 -3.42 -10.93 -6.00
N CYS A 301 -3.70 -9.75 -5.44
CA CYS A 301 -2.80 -8.61 -5.28
C CYS A 301 -3.24 -7.70 -4.10
N LEU A 302 -2.46 -6.66 -3.79
CA LEU A 302 -2.75 -5.74 -2.67
C LEU A 302 -3.81 -4.68 -2.97
N CYS A 303 -3.83 -4.07 -4.15
CA CYS A 303 -4.68 -2.90 -4.40
C CYS A 303 -6.17 -3.25 -4.52
N HIS A 304 -6.47 -4.30 -5.26
CA HIS A 304 -7.84 -4.68 -5.60
C HIS A 304 -7.96 -6.19 -5.87
N GLY A 305 -7.27 -6.97 -5.05
CA GLY A 305 -7.30 -8.43 -5.03
C GLY A 305 -7.51 -8.98 -3.61
N ILE A 306 -7.56 -10.31 -3.52
CA ILE A 306 -7.85 -11.01 -2.26
C ILE A 306 -6.81 -10.68 -1.18
N ASN A 307 -5.53 -10.58 -1.53
CA ASN A 307 -4.45 -10.36 -0.57
C ASN A 307 -4.58 -9.04 0.21
N GLY A 308 -4.85 -7.93 -0.47
CA GLY A 308 -5.07 -6.65 0.20
C GLY A 308 -6.33 -6.65 1.08
N ASN A 309 -7.39 -7.29 0.60
CA ASN A 309 -8.63 -7.45 1.37
C ASN A 309 -8.41 -8.28 2.64
N ALA A 310 -7.57 -9.32 2.56
CA ALA A 310 -7.25 -10.17 3.70
C ALA A 310 -6.59 -9.38 4.84
N LEU A 311 -5.72 -8.41 4.54
CA LEU A 311 -5.02 -7.61 5.55
C LEU A 311 -5.98 -6.81 6.46
N ALA A 312 -7.20 -6.53 6.02
CA ALA A 312 -8.22 -5.86 6.84
C ALA A 312 -8.89 -6.80 7.86
N LEU A 313 -8.69 -8.12 7.75
CA LEU A 313 -9.43 -9.13 8.49
C LEU A 313 -8.68 -9.63 9.76
N PRO A 314 -9.41 -10.12 10.77
CA PRO A 314 -8.81 -10.84 11.91
C PRO A 314 -8.13 -12.15 11.47
N ASP A 315 -7.36 -12.78 12.36
CA ASP A 315 -6.42 -13.85 11.98
C ASP A 315 -7.08 -15.04 11.28
N ALA A 316 -8.23 -15.51 11.78
CA ALA A 316 -8.89 -16.68 11.20
C ALA A 316 -9.42 -16.42 9.78
N GLU A 317 -10.00 -15.25 9.57
CA GLU A 317 -10.53 -14.81 8.28
C GLU A 317 -9.41 -14.43 7.30
N PHE A 318 -8.32 -13.85 7.81
CA PHE A 318 -7.09 -13.61 7.04
C PHE A 318 -6.52 -14.91 6.49
N ASP A 319 -6.27 -15.91 7.35
CA ASP A 319 -5.78 -17.23 6.95
C ASP A 319 -6.71 -17.90 5.93
N HIS A 320 -8.03 -17.77 6.14
CA HIS A 320 -9.04 -18.28 5.21
C HIS A 320 -8.92 -17.65 3.83
N PHE A 321 -8.82 -16.33 3.75
CA PHE A 321 -8.67 -15.61 2.47
C PHE A 321 -7.40 -16.04 1.73
N LEU A 322 -6.29 -16.25 2.45
CA LEU A 322 -5.04 -16.68 1.84
C LEU A 322 -5.13 -18.05 1.17
N THR A 323 -6.04 -18.94 1.60
CA THR A 323 -6.25 -20.24 0.92
C THR A 323 -6.58 -20.07 -0.56
N TYR A 324 -7.29 -19.00 -0.93
CA TYR A 324 -7.68 -18.68 -2.32
C TYR A 324 -6.55 -18.04 -3.14
N THR A 325 -5.39 -17.76 -2.53
CA THR A 325 -4.28 -17.05 -3.17
C THR A 325 -3.05 -17.93 -3.41
N THR A 326 -3.17 -19.24 -3.16
CA THR A 326 -2.11 -20.20 -3.47
C THR A 326 -1.93 -20.33 -4.98
N GLY A 327 -0.74 -20.77 -5.42
CA GLY A 327 -0.49 -21.01 -6.85
C GLY A 327 -1.42 -22.06 -7.47
N HIS A 328 -1.89 -23.04 -6.67
CA HIS A 328 -2.88 -24.03 -7.12
C HIS A 328 -4.23 -23.39 -7.41
N GLU A 329 -4.76 -22.60 -6.45
CA GLU A 329 -6.06 -21.94 -6.61
C GLU A 329 -6.05 -20.94 -7.77
N ILE A 330 -4.96 -20.19 -7.96
CA ILE A 330 -4.83 -19.26 -9.08
C ILE A 330 -4.94 -20.00 -10.42
N LYS A 331 -4.22 -21.12 -10.57
CA LYS A 331 -4.29 -21.95 -11.78
C LYS A 331 -5.68 -22.56 -11.97
N SER A 332 -6.35 -22.96 -10.89
CA SER A 332 -7.72 -23.47 -10.96
C SER A 332 -8.69 -22.38 -11.44
N MET A 333 -8.63 -21.18 -10.86
CA MET A 333 -9.47 -20.04 -11.25
C MET A 333 -9.23 -19.63 -12.71
N GLU A 334 -7.97 -19.67 -13.19
CA GLU A 334 -7.66 -19.40 -14.59
C GLU A 334 -8.25 -20.47 -15.51
N LYS A 335 -8.10 -21.75 -15.17
CA LYS A 335 -8.65 -22.87 -15.94
C LYS A 335 -10.18 -22.80 -16.06
N ASP A 336 -10.84 -22.35 -15.01
CA ASP A 336 -12.30 -22.21 -14.96
C ASP A 336 -12.79 -20.91 -15.61
N GLY A 337 -11.89 -20.09 -16.17
CA GLY A 337 -12.22 -18.83 -16.84
C GLY A 337 -12.72 -17.74 -15.90
N MET A 338 -12.46 -17.88 -14.60
CA MET A 338 -12.93 -16.96 -13.55
C MET A 338 -11.92 -15.88 -13.19
N LEU A 339 -10.63 -16.08 -13.49
CA LEU A 339 -9.57 -15.15 -13.12
C LEU A 339 -9.48 -13.96 -14.10
N GLU A 340 -9.65 -12.74 -13.59
CA GLU A 340 -9.32 -11.51 -14.32
C GLU A 340 -7.83 -11.18 -14.11
N LYS A 341 -7.03 -11.23 -15.18
CA LYS A 341 -5.57 -11.03 -15.13
C LYS A 341 -5.19 -9.60 -14.72
N SER A 342 -4.11 -9.48 -13.96
CA SER A 342 -3.52 -8.19 -13.63
C SER A 342 -2.90 -7.52 -14.85
N SER A 343 -2.95 -6.18 -14.87
CA SER A 343 -2.20 -5.37 -15.84
C SER A 343 -0.74 -5.15 -15.44
N ALA A 344 -0.36 -5.49 -14.20
CA ALA A 344 0.99 -5.38 -13.66
C ALA A 344 1.28 -6.59 -12.74
N PRO A 345 1.39 -7.81 -13.30
CA PRO A 345 1.48 -9.06 -12.55
C PRO A 345 2.76 -9.20 -11.71
N GLU A 346 3.79 -8.39 -11.95
CA GLU A 346 5.02 -8.32 -11.17
C GLU A 346 4.87 -7.50 -9.88
N SER A 347 3.98 -6.51 -9.91
CA SER A 347 4.04 -5.33 -9.04
C SER A 347 3.69 -5.56 -7.57
N LEU A 348 4.11 -4.61 -6.73
CA LEU A 348 3.71 -4.56 -5.32
C LEU A 348 2.19 -4.42 -5.16
N PHE A 349 1.56 -3.48 -5.87
CA PHE A 349 0.12 -3.24 -5.68
C PHE A 349 -0.77 -4.11 -6.56
N GLY A 350 -0.27 -4.63 -7.68
CA GLY A 350 -1.06 -5.34 -8.68
C GLY A 350 -0.73 -6.82 -8.86
N GLY A 351 0.30 -7.36 -8.22
CA GLY A 351 0.79 -8.69 -8.58
C GLY A 351 1.55 -9.48 -7.51
N GLU A 352 2.49 -10.30 -7.99
CA GLU A 352 3.25 -11.28 -7.22
C GLU A 352 4.04 -10.68 -6.06
N ALA A 353 4.64 -9.50 -6.23
CA ALA A 353 5.41 -8.88 -5.15
C ALA A 353 4.52 -8.56 -3.93
N GLY A 354 3.32 -8.01 -4.16
CA GLY A 354 2.35 -7.78 -3.08
C GLY A 354 1.80 -9.06 -2.46
N ARG A 355 1.62 -10.10 -3.28
CA ARG A 355 1.23 -11.42 -2.79
C ARG A 355 2.31 -12.03 -1.91
N ALA A 356 3.58 -11.93 -2.31
CA ALA A 356 4.73 -12.35 -1.52
C ALA A 356 4.75 -11.63 -0.16
N TRP A 357 4.59 -10.31 -0.14
CA TRP A 357 4.47 -9.54 1.11
C TRP A 357 3.39 -10.10 2.04
N THR A 358 2.21 -10.41 1.50
CA THR A 358 1.09 -10.92 2.30
C THR A 358 1.38 -12.31 2.89
N TRP A 359 2.10 -13.16 2.16
CA TRP A 359 2.57 -14.44 2.70
C TRP A 359 3.62 -14.27 3.79
N ALA A 360 4.51 -13.27 3.68
CA ALA A 360 5.46 -12.94 4.73
C ALA A 360 4.76 -12.46 6.02
N VAL A 361 3.71 -11.64 5.88
CA VAL A 361 2.85 -11.22 7.01
C VAL A 361 2.30 -12.44 7.75
N ALA A 362 1.78 -13.43 7.02
CA ALA A 362 1.25 -14.67 7.60
C ALA A 362 2.34 -15.55 8.25
N ASP A 363 3.46 -15.73 7.55
CA ASP A 363 4.57 -16.60 7.99
C ASP A 363 5.25 -16.09 9.26
N LYS A 364 5.48 -14.78 9.35
CA LYS A 364 6.17 -14.14 10.47
C LYS A 364 5.23 -13.63 11.56
N GLY A 365 3.92 -13.69 11.36
CA GLY A 365 2.93 -13.13 12.28
C GLY A 365 3.08 -11.62 12.46
N LEU A 366 3.33 -10.90 11.36
CA LEU A 366 3.51 -9.45 11.39
C LEU A 366 2.17 -8.74 11.59
N ASP A 367 2.24 -7.47 12.00
CA ASP A 367 1.09 -6.56 11.89
C ASP A 367 0.59 -6.54 10.43
N LYS A 368 -0.73 -6.63 10.25
CA LYS A 368 -1.37 -6.67 8.91
C LYS A 368 -1.38 -5.28 8.30
N ARG A 369 -0.25 -4.89 7.72
CA ARG A 369 -0.02 -3.61 7.08
C ARG A 369 0.20 -3.80 5.58
N ILE A 370 -0.17 -2.80 4.79
CA ILE A 370 0.13 -2.72 3.37
C ILE A 370 1.53 -2.12 3.23
N LEU A 371 2.45 -2.91 2.68
CA LEU A 371 3.78 -2.44 2.30
C LEU A 371 3.67 -1.31 1.28
N GLY A 372 4.36 -0.20 1.51
CA GLY A 372 4.24 0.97 0.65
C GLY A 372 3.05 1.87 1.01
N TYR A 373 2.50 1.80 2.23
CA TYR A 373 1.36 2.64 2.64
C TYR A 373 1.35 2.98 4.15
N ASN A 374 1.25 1.96 5.00
CA ASN A 374 1.10 2.11 6.47
C ASN A 374 2.03 1.20 7.27
N ASP A 375 3.07 0.67 6.63
CA ASP A 375 4.02 -0.32 7.15
C ASP A 375 5.17 0.25 8.01
N LEU A 376 5.38 1.57 7.99
CA LEU A 376 6.48 2.26 8.67
C LEU A 376 6.25 2.53 10.16
#